data_AF-A0A6M5YB50-F1
#
_entry.id   AF-A0A6M5YB50-F1
#
_cell.length_a   1.000
_cell.length_b   1.000
_cell.length_c   1.000
_cell.angle_alpha   90.00
_cell.angle_beta   90.00
_cell.angle_gamma   90.00
#
_symmetry.space_group_name_H-M   'P 1'
#
loop_
_entity.id
_entity.type
_entity.pdbx_description
1 polymer ?
#
loop_
_entity_poly.entity_id
_entity_poly.type
_entity_poly.pdbx_seq_one_letter_code
_entity_poly.pdbx_strand_id
1 'polypeptide(L)'
;MNGNAEKIDTLIPITRRNGHKPVAPPAKEPEAASFRELSSALRLTKTAMGVFLFLSWLVLFIMGMSLSANRYSPFLTDASGSVNWANLLTYGLLFTPTNGAILASLAGVLGGIASNLAADNKFRHIPPTSANTTSDDFQSYLYMTENPLVSMLRGFLTYLIFIAGSYLTNFTTSSDSAHPEQFLGLTAPAYFKFAVSISLLAYLAGYDPSRMKSLINSFSLTRKEPEPSGQSSVSAHIIQEKTKIDAKVTQDSPAIGRK
;
A
#
# COMPACT_ATOMS: atom_id res chain seq x y z
N MET A 1 -35.51 -17.33 40.01
CA MET A 1 -35.36 -18.71 39.51
C MET A 1 -34.08 -18.72 38.70
N ASN A 2 -32.95 -18.97 39.35
CA ASN A 2 -32.34 -20.30 39.57
C ASN A 2 -31.85 -20.94 38.28
N GLY A 3 -30.52 -21.08 38.16
CA GLY A 3 -29.90 -21.86 37.09
C GLY A 3 -28.37 -21.78 37.05
N ASN A 4 -27.69 -21.92 38.19
CA ASN A 4 -26.26 -22.24 38.24
C ASN A 4 -26.03 -23.61 37.56
N ALA A 5 -25.08 -23.69 36.64
CA ALA A 5 -24.50 -24.94 36.18
C ALA A 5 -22.98 -24.83 36.19
N GLU A 6 -22.46 -24.98 37.40
CA GLU A 6 -21.07 -25.22 37.74
C GLU A 6 -20.67 -26.60 37.18
N LYS A 7 -19.72 -26.65 36.24
CA LYS A 7 -19.18 -27.91 35.72
C LYS A 7 -17.75 -28.07 36.20
N ILE A 8 -17.64 -28.76 37.33
CA ILE A 8 -16.42 -29.16 38.01
C ILE A 8 -15.90 -30.48 37.42
N ASP A 9 -14.58 -30.56 37.30
CA ASP A 9 -13.69 -31.71 37.23
C ASP A 9 -13.85 -32.77 36.13
N THR A 10 -12.77 -32.91 35.34
CA THR A 10 -11.99 -34.16 35.42
C THR A 10 -10.54 -33.92 35.01
N LEU A 11 -9.69 -33.65 36.01
CA LEU A 11 -8.23 -33.72 35.89
C LEU A 11 -7.81 -35.18 35.81
N ILE A 12 -7.38 -35.62 34.63
CA ILE A 12 -6.70 -36.90 34.44
C ILE A 12 -5.18 -36.61 34.53
N PRO A 13 -4.47 -37.10 35.57
CA PRO A 13 -3.02 -37.02 35.60
C PRO A 13 -2.45 -38.04 34.61
N ILE A 14 -2.07 -37.57 33.41
CA ILE A 14 -1.33 -38.38 32.44
C ILE A 14 0.14 -38.43 32.88
N THR A 15 0.44 -39.37 33.75
CA THR A 15 1.82 -39.82 33.99
C THR A 15 2.18 -40.81 32.88
N ARG A 16 2.92 -40.39 31.85
CA ARG A 16 3.47 -41.34 30.85
C ARG A 16 4.91 -41.03 30.43
N ARG A 17 5.83 -41.60 31.22
CA ARG A 17 6.99 -42.39 30.79
C ARG A 17 7.95 -41.72 29.79
N ASN A 18 8.96 -41.06 30.35
CA ASN A 18 10.20 -40.67 29.67
C ASN A 18 10.98 -41.93 29.21
N GLY A 19 10.65 -42.43 28.03
CA GLY A 19 11.50 -43.34 27.28
C GLY A 19 12.61 -42.55 26.62
N HIS A 20 13.81 -42.60 27.22
CA HIS A 20 15.02 -42.01 26.66
C HIS A 20 15.39 -42.76 25.37
N LYS A 21 14.90 -42.25 24.22
CA LYS A 21 15.32 -42.72 22.90
C LYS A 21 16.80 -42.34 22.71
N PRO A 22 17.66 -43.25 22.21
CA PRO A 22 19.04 -42.93 21.90
C PRO A 22 19.08 -41.77 20.91
N VAL A 23 19.69 -40.66 21.34
CA VAL A 23 19.90 -39.47 20.54
C VAL A 23 20.85 -39.85 19.42
N ALA A 24 20.31 -39.95 18.20
CA ALA A 24 21.10 -40.16 17.00
C ALA A 24 22.14 -39.03 16.88
N PRO A 25 23.37 -39.33 16.44
CA PRO A 25 24.41 -38.32 16.27
C PRO A 25 23.89 -37.21 15.34
N PRO A 26 24.13 -35.92 15.68
CA PRO A 26 23.63 -34.80 14.90
C PRO A 26 24.12 -34.98 13.45
N ALA A 27 23.16 -35.22 12.55
CA ALA A 27 23.43 -35.28 11.13
C ALA A 27 24.11 -33.95 10.76
N LYS A 28 25.33 -34.04 10.23
CA LYS A 28 26.07 -32.86 9.74
C LYS A 28 25.21 -32.18 8.68
N GLU A 29 24.65 -31.02 8.99
CA GLU A 29 23.88 -30.18 8.08
C GLU A 29 24.84 -29.46 7.11
N PRO A 30 24.87 -29.80 5.80
CA PRO A 30 25.70 -29.11 4.82
C PRO A 30 24.87 -28.23 3.85
N GLU A 31 23.60 -27.94 4.14
CA GLU A 31 22.68 -27.36 3.13
C GLU A 31 22.49 -25.84 3.19
N ALA A 32 23.02 -25.14 4.20
CA ALA A 32 22.73 -23.72 4.41
C ALA A 32 23.41 -22.76 3.40
N ALA A 33 24.45 -23.21 2.67
CA ALA A 33 25.24 -22.34 1.81
C ALA A 33 24.57 -22.06 0.44
N SER A 34 23.93 -23.06 -0.18
CA SER A 34 23.36 -22.93 -1.54
C SER A 34 22.13 -22.00 -1.57
N PHE A 35 21.29 -22.04 -0.55
CA PHE A 35 20.11 -21.17 -0.43
C PHE A 35 20.48 -19.68 -0.33
N ARG A 36 21.62 -19.37 0.28
CA ARG A 36 22.05 -17.99 0.50
C ARG A 36 22.48 -17.31 -0.79
N GLU A 37 23.18 -18.02 -1.67
CA GLU A 37 23.62 -17.49 -2.97
C GLU A 37 22.44 -17.23 -3.91
N LEU A 38 21.47 -18.16 -3.99
CA LEU A 38 20.24 -17.96 -4.78
C LEU A 38 19.48 -16.70 -4.36
N SER A 39 19.48 -16.38 -3.05
CA SER A 39 18.82 -15.17 -2.55
C SER A 39 19.48 -13.87 -3.02
N SER A 40 20.81 -13.87 -3.21
CA SER A 40 21.55 -12.68 -3.62
C SER A 40 21.34 -12.36 -5.11
N ALA A 41 21.38 -13.39 -5.96
CA ALA A 41 21.10 -13.26 -7.39
C ALA A 41 19.65 -12.80 -7.61
N LEU A 42 18.69 -13.35 -6.87
CA LEU A 42 17.29 -12.93 -6.98
C LEU A 42 17.05 -11.49 -6.52
N ARG A 43 17.72 -11.04 -5.46
CA ARG A 43 17.67 -9.63 -5.03
C ARG A 43 18.21 -8.71 -6.12
N LEU A 44 19.36 -9.08 -6.70
CA LEU A 44 19.97 -8.30 -7.78
C LEU A 44 19.05 -8.20 -9.01
N THR A 45 18.42 -9.31 -9.44
CA THR A 45 17.49 -9.29 -10.57
C THR A 45 16.25 -8.45 -10.28
N LYS A 46 15.66 -8.56 -9.08
CA LYS A 46 14.54 -7.70 -8.64
C LYS A 46 14.92 -6.21 -8.65
N THR A 47 16.10 -5.87 -8.14
CA THR A 47 16.60 -4.48 -8.13
C THR A 47 16.86 -3.97 -9.55
N ALA A 48 17.51 -4.76 -10.40
CA ALA A 48 17.76 -4.40 -11.79
C ALA A 48 16.44 -4.18 -12.57
N MET A 49 15.46 -5.06 -12.37
CA MET A 49 14.12 -4.92 -12.93
C MET A 49 13.43 -3.63 -12.46
N GLY A 50 13.53 -3.30 -11.17
CA GLY A 50 13.02 -2.04 -10.61
C GLY A 50 13.67 -0.80 -11.24
N VAL A 51 15.00 -0.81 -11.42
CA VAL A 51 15.72 0.29 -12.09
C VAL A 51 15.28 0.44 -13.55
N PHE A 52 15.18 -0.66 -14.29
CA PHE A 52 14.74 -0.65 -15.68
C PHE A 52 13.31 -0.11 -15.84
N LEU A 53 12.40 -0.53 -14.96
CA LEU A 53 11.02 -0.04 -14.94
C LEU A 53 10.95 1.45 -14.59
N PHE A 54 11.77 1.92 -13.66
CA PHE A 54 11.84 3.34 -13.31
C PHE A 54 12.34 4.18 -14.47
N LEU A 55 13.38 3.73 -15.18
CA LEU A 55 13.88 4.41 -16.38
C LEU A 55 12.81 4.41 -17.49
N SER A 56 12.11 3.30 -17.69
CA SER A 56 11.01 3.20 -18.65
C SER A 56 9.87 4.17 -18.32
N TRP A 57 9.50 4.25 -17.04
CA TRP A 57 8.52 5.22 -16.53
C TRP A 57 8.99 6.66 -16.78
N LEU A 58 10.26 6.98 -16.50
CA LEU A 58 10.82 8.32 -16.69
C LEU A 58 10.85 8.73 -18.17
N VAL A 59 11.28 7.82 -19.05
CA VAL A 59 11.29 8.07 -20.51
C VAL A 59 9.88 8.32 -21.01
N LEU A 60 8.92 7.47 -20.62
CA LEU A 60 7.52 7.63 -21.02
C LEU A 60 6.90 8.94 -20.52
N PHE A 61 7.28 9.36 -19.31
CA PHE A 61 6.87 10.63 -18.72
C PHE A 61 7.42 11.84 -19.49
N ILE A 62 8.74 11.83 -19.79
CA ILE A 62 9.38 12.90 -20.57
C ILE A 62 8.80 12.96 -21.98
N MET A 63 8.58 11.80 -22.62
CA MET A 63 7.93 11.74 -23.93
C MET A 63 6.51 12.28 -23.87
N GLY A 64 5.72 11.93 -22.84
CA GLY A 64 4.37 12.49 -22.67
C GLY A 64 4.36 14.02 -22.51
N MET A 65 5.33 14.58 -21.79
CA MET A 65 5.46 16.04 -21.65
C MET A 65 5.92 16.75 -22.94
N SER A 66 6.70 16.08 -23.78
CA SER A 66 7.33 16.70 -24.95
C SER A 66 6.35 16.93 -26.11
N LEU A 67 5.11 16.41 -26.00
CA LEU A 67 4.20 16.30 -27.12
C LEU A 67 3.06 17.30 -27.00
N SER A 68 3.15 18.33 -27.83
CA SER A 68 2.06 19.27 -28.04
C SER A 68 0.97 18.58 -28.86
N ALA A 69 -0.21 18.36 -28.27
CA ALA A 69 -1.35 17.74 -28.94
C ALA A 69 -1.69 18.38 -30.31
N ASN A 70 -1.45 19.68 -30.44
CA ASN A 70 -1.74 20.46 -31.66
C ASN A 70 -0.93 20.06 -32.89
N ARG A 71 0.15 19.26 -32.76
CA ARG A 71 1.01 18.91 -33.90
C ARG A 71 0.68 17.57 -34.57
N TYR A 72 -0.24 16.76 -34.07
CA TYR A 72 -0.36 15.36 -34.50
C TYR A 72 -1.34 15.06 -35.63
N SER A 73 -2.32 15.92 -35.87
CA SER A 73 -3.28 15.78 -36.98
C SER A 73 -2.62 15.48 -38.34
N PRO A 74 -1.53 16.16 -38.76
CA PRO A 74 -0.94 15.92 -40.08
C PRO A 74 -0.01 14.69 -40.17
N PHE A 75 0.34 14.02 -39.07
CA PHE A 75 1.30 12.89 -39.10
C PHE A 75 0.64 11.49 -39.18
N LEU A 76 -0.68 11.42 -39.02
CA LEU A 76 -1.44 10.17 -39.08
C LEU A 76 -1.65 9.66 -40.51
N THR A 77 -1.64 10.57 -41.48
CA THR A 77 -1.76 10.25 -42.90
C THR A 77 -0.48 10.67 -43.60
N ASP A 78 0.24 9.70 -44.16
CA ASP A 78 1.33 10.00 -45.07
C ASP A 78 0.78 10.70 -46.33
N ALA A 79 1.61 11.42 -47.08
CA ALA A 79 1.20 12.07 -48.33
C ALA A 79 0.62 11.07 -49.36
N SER A 80 0.95 9.79 -49.19
CA SER A 80 0.43 8.65 -49.94
C SER A 80 -0.98 8.18 -49.53
N GLY A 81 -1.54 8.70 -48.43
CA GLY A 81 -2.81 8.25 -47.85
C GLY A 81 -2.73 6.91 -47.10
N SER A 82 -1.54 6.33 -46.96
CA SER A 82 -1.34 5.09 -46.21
C SER A 82 -1.26 5.34 -44.69
N VAL A 83 -1.79 4.41 -43.90
CA VAL A 83 -1.73 4.45 -42.43
C VAL A 83 -0.37 3.97 -41.97
N ASN A 84 0.38 4.86 -41.32
CA ASN A 84 1.64 4.48 -40.68
C ASN A 84 1.38 3.90 -39.29
N TRP A 85 1.47 2.56 -39.16
CA TRP A 85 1.26 1.85 -37.90
C TRP A 85 2.21 2.29 -36.78
N ALA A 86 3.44 2.70 -37.10
CA ALA A 86 4.37 3.20 -36.10
C ALA A 86 3.87 4.52 -35.51
N ASN A 87 3.43 5.46 -36.37
CA ASN A 87 2.85 6.72 -35.93
C ASN A 87 1.55 6.50 -35.14
N LEU A 88 0.72 5.53 -35.54
CA LEU A 88 -0.49 5.18 -34.81
C LEU A 88 -0.18 4.62 -33.42
N LEU A 89 0.83 3.75 -33.30
CA LEU A 89 1.26 3.19 -32.02
C LEU A 89 1.87 4.27 -31.13
N THR A 90 2.75 5.10 -31.68
CA THR A 90 3.33 6.26 -30.99
C THR A 90 2.24 7.19 -30.51
N TYR A 91 1.28 7.54 -31.36
CA TYR A 91 0.11 8.33 -30.99
C TYR A 91 -0.70 7.66 -29.88
N GLY A 92 -1.01 6.37 -30.02
CA GLY A 92 -1.74 5.61 -29.02
C GLY A 92 -1.05 5.57 -27.66
N LEU A 93 0.27 5.36 -27.63
CA LEU A 93 1.08 5.31 -26.40
C LEU A 93 1.28 6.67 -25.74
N LEU A 94 1.28 7.74 -26.53
CA LEU A 94 1.57 9.09 -26.07
C LEU A 94 0.31 9.95 -25.90
N PHE A 95 -0.84 9.43 -26.32
CA PHE A 95 -2.12 10.03 -26.03
C PHE A 95 -2.31 10.11 -24.51
N THR A 96 -2.61 11.30 -24.01
CA THR A 96 -2.63 11.64 -22.58
C THR A 96 -3.27 10.59 -21.67
N PRO A 97 -4.49 10.08 -21.93
CA PRO A 97 -5.09 9.07 -21.08
C PRO A 97 -4.35 7.71 -21.15
N THR A 98 -3.96 7.27 -22.34
CA THR A 98 -3.23 6.00 -22.49
C THR A 98 -1.85 6.08 -21.82
N ASN A 99 -1.13 7.18 -22.04
CA ASN A 99 0.15 7.45 -21.42
C ASN A 99 0.01 7.47 -19.88
N GLY A 100 -0.99 8.18 -19.36
CA GLY A 100 -1.30 8.22 -17.93
C GLY A 100 -1.64 6.84 -17.35
N ALA A 101 -2.39 6.02 -18.09
CA ALA A 101 -2.70 4.65 -17.70
C ALA A 101 -1.44 3.79 -17.59
N ILE A 102 -0.55 3.86 -18.58
CA ILE A 102 0.71 3.11 -18.59
C ILE A 102 1.64 3.59 -17.47
N LEU A 103 1.76 4.90 -17.26
CA LEU A 103 2.55 5.47 -16.16
C LEU A 103 2.04 5.00 -14.80
N ALA A 104 0.72 4.98 -14.60
CA ALA A 104 0.12 4.48 -13.36
C ALA A 104 0.33 2.97 -13.18
N SER A 105 0.19 2.16 -14.25
CA SER A 105 0.50 0.74 -14.21
C SER A 105 1.96 0.46 -13.86
N LEU A 106 2.91 1.17 -14.50
CA LEU A 106 4.35 1.05 -14.22
C LEU A 106 4.67 1.48 -12.79
N ALA A 107 4.08 2.59 -12.31
CA ALA A 107 4.22 3.04 -10.93
C ALA A 107 3.68 2.02 -9.93
N GLY A 108 2.55 1.38 -10.24
CA GLY A 108 2.01 0.25 -9.47
C GLY A 108 3.01 -0.89 -9.37
N VAL A 109 3.53 -1.38 -10.51
CA VAL A 109 4.57 -2.44 -10.53
C VAL A 109 5.79 -2.06 -9.70
N LEU A 110 6.28 -0.83 -9.83
CA LEU A 110 7.40 -0.32 -9.04
C LEU A 110 7.10 -0.37 -7.54
N GLY A 111 5.89 0.02 -7.14
CA GLY A 111 5.41 -0.12 -5.77
C GLY A 111 5.44 -1.57 -5.29
N GLY A 112 4.93 -2.51 -6.10
CA GLY A 112 4.93 -3.94 -5.79
C GLY A 112 6.33 -4.55 -5.67
N ILE A 113 7.28 -4.15 -6.53
CA ILE A 113 8.68 -4.59 -6.44
C ILE A 113 9.34 -4.01 -5.18
N ALA A 114 9.13 -2.74 -4.90
CA ALA A 114 9.66 -2.08 -3.70
C ALA A 114 9.11 -2.73 -2.41
N SER A 115 7.83 -3.10 -2.42
CA SER A 115 7.17 -3.81 -1.32
C SER A 115 7.74 -5.21 -1.09
N ASN A 116 7.94 -5.97 -2.18
CA ASN A 116 8.61 -7.27 -2.15
C ASN A 116 10.02 -7.18 -1.58
N LEU A 117 10.81 -6.19 -1.99
CA LEU A 117 12.16 -5.95 -1.47
C LEU A 117 12.15 -5.54 0.01
N ALA A 118 11.15 -4.76 0.43
CA ALA A 118 10.99 -4.37 1.83
C ALA A 118 10.62 -5.57 2.72
N ALA A 119 9.72 -6.44 2.25
CA ALA A 119 9.41 -7.70 2.93
C ALA A 119 10.65 -8.60 3.06
N ASP A 120 11.38 -8.83 1.96
CA ASP A 120 12.60 -9.65 1.96
C ASP A 120 13.64 -9.19 3.00
N ASN A 121 13.63 -7.91 3.39
CA ASN A 121 14.51 -7.37 4.43
C ASN A 121 13.92 -7.47 5.84
N LYS A 122 12.62 -7.22 6.02
CA LYS A 122 11.96 -7.29 7.34
C LYS A 122 11.89 -8.72 7.87
N PHE A 123 11.50 -9.68 7.03
CA PHE A 123 11.19 -11.05 7.48
C PHE A 123 12.41 -11.94 7.68
N ARG A 124 13.61 -11.44 7.41
CA ARG A 124 14.85 -12.16 7.76
C ARG A 124 14.99 -12.41 9.28
N HIS A 125 14.23 -11.69 10.09
CA HIS A 125 14.31 -11.72 11.55
C HIS A 125 13.04 -12.22 12.25
N ILE A 126 11.96 -12.52 11.51
CA ILE A 126 10.68 -12.93 12.10
C ILE A 126 10.39 -14.38 11.68
N PRO A 127 10.38 -15.35 12.60
CA PRO A 127 10.05 -16.73 12.27
C PRO A 127 8.57 -16.83 11.83
N PRO A 128 8.28 -17.47 10.69
CA PRO A 128 6.92 -17.55 10.14
C PRO A 128 5.95 -18.33 11.03
N THR A 129 6.45 -19.12 11.98
CA THR A 129 5.67 -19.95 12.90
C THR A 129 5.00 -19.17 14.03
N SER A 130 5.35 -17.90 14.26
CA SER A 130 4.75 -17.08 15.33
C SER A 130 3.70 -16.08 14.85
N ALA A 131 3.44 -15.98 13.55
CA ALA A 131 2.52 -14.98 13.02
C ALA A 131 1.06 -15.47 13.12
N ASN A 132 0.26 -14.79 13.93
CA ASN A 132 -1.18 -15.02 13.99
C ASN A 132 -1.83 -14.63 12.64
N THR A 133 -2.56 -15.54 12.00
CA THR A 133 -3.16 -15.33 10.67
C THR A 133 -4.20 -14.21 10.65
N THR A 134 -4.72 -13.82 11.81
CA THR A 134 -5.68 -12.71 11.95
C THR A 134 -5.04 -11.36 12.26
N SER A 135 -3.71 -11.32 12.46
CA SER A 135 -3.01 -10.06 12.70
C SER A 135 -2.90 -9.20 11.43
N ASP A 136 -3.02 -7.88 11.59
CA ASP A 136 -2.83 -6.93 10.48
C ASP A 136 -1.44 -7.03 9.86
N ASP A 137 -0.43 -7.41 10.65
CA ASP A 137 0.94 -7.64 10.19
C ASP A 137 1.03 -8.82 9.21
N PHE A 138 0.28 -9.90 9.46
CA PHE A 138 0.22 -11.04 8.54
C PHE A 138 -0.49 -10.70 7.24
N GLN A 139 -1.55 -9.90 7.29
CA GLN A 139 -2.23 -9.41 6.09
C GLN A 139 -1.32 -8.49 5.28
N SER A 140 -0.63 -7.55 5.94
CA SER A 140 0.37 -6.69 5.30
C SER A 140 1.47 -7.53 4.63
N TYR A 141 1.97 -8.57 5.31
CA TYR A 141 2.94 -9.51 4.74
C TYR A 141 2.44 -10.19 3.46
N LEU A 142 1.20 -10.69 3.47
CA LEU A 142 0.61 -11.33 2.31
C LEU A 142 0.61 -10.35 1.12
N TYR A 143 0.19 -9.10 1.32
CA TYR A 143 0.20 -8.07 0.28
C TYR A 143 1.60 -7.69 -0.21
N MET A 144 2.61 -7.71 0.67
CA MET A 144 3.99 -7.38 0.29
C MET A 144 4.65 -8.47 -0.56
N THR A 145 4.16 -9.72 -0.49
CA THR A 145 4.71 -10.87 -1.22
C THR A 145 3.92 -11.22 -2.49
N GLU A 146 2.91 -10.42 -2.83
CA GLU A 146 2.09 -10.63 -4.02
C GLU A 146 2.88 -10.49 -5.32
N ASN A 147 2.37 -11.13 -6.37
CA ASN A 147 2.90 -11.01 -7.72
C ASN A 147 2.83 -9.54 -8.20
N PRO A 148 3.94 -8.96 -8.73
CA PRO A 148 3.97 -7.58 -9.24
C PRO A 148 2.88 -7.26 -10.27
N LEU A 149 2.34 -8.25 -10.99
CA LEU A 149 1.20 -8.05 -11.91
C LEU A 149 -0.09 -7.65 -11.20
N VAL A 150 -0.34 -8.17 -9.98
CA VAL A 150 -1.49 -7.75 -9.17
C VAL A 150 -1.32 -6.28 -8.75
N SER A 151 -0.09 -5.88 -8.46
CA SER A 151 0.27 -4.49 -8.16
C SER A 151 0.11 -3.56 -9.38
N MET A 152 0.43 -4.03 -10.59
CA MET A 152 0.15 -3.34 -11.85
C MET A 152 -1.34 -3.06 -12.05
N LEU A 153 -2.18 -4.08 -11.84
CA LEU A 153 -3.63 -3.98 -11.99
C LEU A 153 -4.20 -2.96 -10.99
N ARG A 154 -3.71 -2.96 -9.75
CA ARG A 154 -4.08 -1.95 -8.75
C ARG A 154 -3.72 -0.54 -9.21
N GLY A 155 -2.50 -0.32 -9.72
CA GLY A 155 -2.11 0.98 -10.27
C GLY A 155 -3.00 1.43 -11.45
N PHE A 156 -3.38 0.50 -12.32
CA PHE A 156 -4.32 0.76 -13.42
C PHE A 156 -5.73 1.13 -12.92
N LEU A 157 -6.26 0.40 -11.93
CA LEU A 157 -7.55 0.69 -11.32
C LEU A 157 -7.54 2.06 -10.63
N THR A 158 -6.45 2.42 -9.95
CA THR A 158 -6.26 3.75 -9.36
C THR A 158 -6.37 4.85 -10.43
N TYR A 159 -5.77 4.65 -11.60
CA TYR A 159 -5.93 5.55 -12.75
C TYR A 159 -7.39 5.66 -13.21
N LEU A 160 -8.11 4.55 -13.37
CA LEU A 160 -9.52 4.58 -13.77
C LEU A 160 -10.40 5.32 -12.77
N ILE A 161 -10.21 5.08 -11.47
CA ILE A 161 -10.95 5.76 -10.40
C ILE A 161 -10.67 7.26 -10.43
N PHE A 162 -9.39 7.64 -10.55
CA PHE A 162 -9.00 9.04 -10.60
C PHE A 162 -9.59 9.76 -11.82
N ILE A 163 -9.51 9.13 -13.00
CA ILE A 163 -10.10 9.67 -14.23
C ILE A 163 -11.62 9.79 -14.07
N ALA A 164 -12.31 8.74 -13.61
CA ALA A 164 -13.75 8.78 -13.39
C ALA A 164 -14.16 9.91 -12.42
N GLY A 165 -13.40 10.10 -11.33
CA GLY A 165 -13.60 11.20 -10.39
C GLY A 165 -13.33 12.57 -11.00
N SER A 166 -12.29 12.70 -11.83
CA SER A 166 -11.99 13.94 -12.55
C SER A 166 -13.08 14.29 -13.58
N TYR A 167 -13.65 13.31 -14.27
CA TYR A 167 -14.79 13.54 -15.16
C TYR A 167 -16.02 13.98 -14.37
N LEU A 168 -16.35 13.28 -13.29
CA LEU A 168 -17.52 13.62 -12.46
C LEU A 168 -17.45 15.05 -11.90
N THR A 169 -16.27 15.50 -11.47
CA THR A 169 -16.08 16.87 -10.95
C THR A 169 -16.12 17.92 -12.05
N ASN A 170 -15.53 17.66 -13.23
CA ASN A 170 -15.60 18.60 -14.35
C ASN A 170 -17.03 18.79 -14.91
N PHE A 171 -17.89 17.77 -14.85
CA PHE A 171 -19.32 17.94 -15.19
C PHE A 171 -20.06 18.89 -14.24
N THR A 172 -19.55 19.10 -13.02
CA THR A 172 -20.18 19.98 -12.02
C THR A 172 -19.69 21.43 -12.08
N THR A 173 -18.52 21.69 -12.68
CA THR A 173 -17.98 23.03 -12.89
C THR A 173 -18.38 23.53 -14.27
N SER A 174 -19.41 24.38 -14.32
CA SER A 174 -20.00 24.99 -15.51
C SER A 174 -19.04 25.11 -16.69
N SER A 175 -19.35 24.41 -17.78
CA SER A 175 -18.71 24.57 -19.07
C SER A 175 -18.72 26.04 -19.47
N ASP A 176 -17.58 26.70 -19.38
CA ASP A 176 -17.39 27.99 -20.02
C ASP A 176 -17.41 27.74 -21.52
N SER A 177 -18.55 28.03 -22.15
CA SER A 177 -18.90 27.68 -23.54
C SER A 177 -17.97 28.31 -24.59
N ALA A 178 -17.03 29.16 -24.16
CA ALA A 178 -16.14 29.90 -25.04
C ALA A 178 -15.05 29.03 -25.69
N HIS A 179 -14.65 27.91 -25.08
CA HIS A 179 -13.53 27.09 -25.57
C HIS A 179 -13.81 25.58 -25.50
N PRO A 180 -14.70 25.04 -26.36
CA PRO A 180 -15.06 23.60 -26.38
C PRO A 180 -13.87 22.68 -26.72
N GLU A 181 -12.78 23.22 -27.25
CA GLU A 181 -11.63 22.44 -27.74
C GLU A 181 -10.54 22.22 -26.67
N GLN A 182 -10.62 22.90 -25.52
CA GLN A 182 -9.64 22.74 -24.44
C GLN A 182 -9.92 21.54 -23.52
N PHE A 183 -11.04 20.83 -23.74
CA PHE A 183 -11.46 19.72 -22.88
C PHE A 183 -10.45 18.57 -22.81
N LEU A 184 -9.56 18.43 -23.79
CA LEU A 184 -8.42 17.49 -23.76
C LEU A 184 -7.04 18.17 -23.97
N GLY A 185 -7.01 19.50 -24.02
CA GLY A 185 -5.78 20.29 -24.15
C GLY A 185 -5.13 20.53 -22.78
N LEU A 186 -4.75 19.47 -22.08
CA LEU A 186 -3.96 19.61 -20.85
C LEU A 186 -2.67 20.38 -21.19
N THR A 187 -2.57 21.61 -20.68
CA THR A 187 -1.32 22.37 -20.75
C THR A 187 -0.20 21.53 -20.14
N ALA A 188 1.04 21.67 -20.63
CA ALA A 188 2.17 20.89 -20.11
C ALA A 188 2.28 20.92 -18.56
N PRO A 189 2.05 22.06 -17.87
CA PRO A 189 2.00 22.11 -16.41
C PRO A 189 0.84 21.31 -15.79
N ALA A 190 -0.33 21.28 -16.43
CA ALA A 190 -1.47 20.51 -15.95
C ALA A 190 -1.24 19.00 -16.14
N TYR A 191 -0.69 18.60 -17.29
CA TYR A 191 -0.28 17.22 -17.54
C TYR A 191 0.78 16.75 -16.53
N PHE A 192 1.81 17.56 -16.25
CA PHE A 192 2.82 17.25 -15.24
C PHE A 192 2.19 16.94 -13.88
N LYS A 193 1.32 17.83 -13.38
CA LYS A 193 0.63 17.64 -12.10
C LYS A 193 -0.23 16.38 -12.10
N PHE A 194 -0.96 16.15 -13.18
CA PHE A 194 -1.79 14.97 -13.37
C PHE A 194 -0.95 13.68 -13.32
N ALA A 195 0.06 13.57 -14.17
CA ALA A 195 0.89 12.38 -14.33
C ALA A 195 1.69 12.04 -13.05
N VAL A 196 2.21 13.06 -12.35
CA VAL A 196 2.91 12.87 -11.06
C VAL A 196 1.94 12.43 -9.97
N SER A 197 0.77 13.07 -9.87
CA SER A 197 -0.22 12.75 -8.83
C SER A 197 -0.75 11.32 -8.99
N ILE A 198 -1.07 10.91 -10.22
CA ILE A 198 -1.55 9.56 -10.48
C ILE A 198 -0.47 8.50 -10.28
N SER A 199 0.77 8.79 -10.72
CA SER A 199 1.89 7.86 -10.51
C SER A 199 2.17 7.67 -9.03
N LEU A 200 2.12 8.74 -8.23
CA LEU A 200 2.29 8.65 -6.78
C LEU A 200 1.18 7.80 -6.13
N LEU A 201 -0.08 8.05 -6.50
CA LEU A 201 -1.21 7.30 -5.93
C LEU A 201 -1.16 5.82 -6.32
N ALA A 202 -0.85 5.53 -7.58
CA ALA A 202 -0.69 4.18 -8.09
C ALA A 202 0.50 3.45 -7.44
N TYR A 203 1.62 4.15 -7.24
CA TYR A 203 2.77 3.61 -6.51
C TYR A 203 2.39 3.23 -5.07
N LEU A 204 1.66 4.10 -4.35
CA LEU A 204 1.21 3.81 -2.99
C LEU A 204 0.25 2.61 -2.95
N ALA A 205 -0.72 2.56 -3.88
CA ALA A 205 -1.65 1.44 -4.00
C ALA A 205 -0.95 0.12 -4.33
N GLY A 206 0.12 0.18 -5.13
CA GLY A 206 0.95 -0.96 -5.47
C GLY A 206 1.89 -1.40 -4.35
N TYR A 207 2.41 -0.45 -3.57
CA TYR A 207 3.34 -0.69 -2.46
C TYR A 207 2.65 -1.34 -1.25
N ASP A 208 1.57 -0.74 -0.75
CA ASP A 208 0.86 -1.25 0.43
C ASP A 208 -0.60 -0.73 0.44
N PRO A 209 -1.58 -1.57 0.09
CA PRO A 209 -2.98 -1.14 -0.01
C PRO A 209 -3.57 -0.75 1.35
N SER A 210 -3.02 -1.29 2.45
CA SER A 210 -3.45 -0.94 3.81
C SER A 210 -3.15 0.51 4.16
N ARG A 211 -2.07 1.09 3.60
CA ARG A 211 -1.77 2.52 3.75
C ARG A 211 -2.79 3.40 3.07
N MET A 212 -3.33 2.94 1.93
CA MET A 212 -4.39 3.69 1.24
C MET A 212 -5.67 3.75 2.08
N LYS A 213 -6.02 2.66 2.78
CA LYS A 213 -7.13 2.65 3.75
C LYS A 213 -6.89 3.67 4.87
N SER A 214 -5.67 3.74 5.41
CA SER A 214 -5.30 4.73 6.42
C SER A 214 -5.43 6.18 5.91
N LEU A 215 -4.97 6.45 4.68
CA LEU A 215 -5.13 7.76 4.04
C LEU A 215 -6.62 8.14 3.88
N ILE A 216 -7.44 7.23 3.34
CA ILE A 216 -8.88 7.47 3.18
C ILE A 216 -9.54 7.76 4.53
N ASN A 217 -9.21 6.99 5.57
CA ASN A 217 -9.73 7.22 6.91
C ASN A 217 -9.29 8.57 7.48
N SER A 218 -8.06 9.02 7.19
CA SER A 218 -7.57 10.33 7.64
C SER A 218 -8.32 11.51 6.99
N PHE A 219 -8.73 11.38 5.72
CA PHE A 219 -9.56 12.38 5.06
C PHE A 219 -10.97 12.45 5.66
N SER A 220 -11.57 11.29 5.97
CA SER A 220 -12.90 11.23 6.59
C SER A 220 -12.94 11.88 7.98
N LEU A 221 -11.85 11.81 8.74
CA LEU A 221 -11.74 12.44 10.07
C LEU A 221 -11.68 13.98 10.02
N THR A 222 -11.31 14.57 8.89
CA THR A 222 -11.24 16.03 8.75
C THR A 222 -12.62 16.65 8.50
N ARG A 223 -13.63 15.84 8.13
CA ARG A 223 -15.03 16.25 8.08
C ARG A 223 -15.73 16.01 9.43
N LYS A 224 -15.07 16.36 10.53
CA LYS A 224 -15.79 16.52 11.80
C LYS A 224 -16.54 17.84 11.70
N GLU A 225 -17.84 17.71 11.45
CA GLU A 225 -18.82 18.80 11.46
C GLU A 225 -18.54 19.70 12.68
N PRO A 226 -18.44 21.03 12.52
CA PRO A 226 -18.38 21.90 13.69
C PRO A 226 -19.65 21.62 14.48
N GLU A 227 -19.50 21.01 15.66
CA GLU A 227 -20.62 20.86 16.59
C GLU A 227 -21.27 22.25 16.69
N PRO A 228 -22.58 22.38 16.44
CA PRO A 228 -23.26 23.62 16.70
C PRO A 228 -23.07 23.92 18.19
N SER A 229 -22.21 24.90 18.46
CA SER A 229 -22.01 25.49 19.78
C SER A 229 -23.34 26.10 20.21
N GLY A 230 -24.16 25.30 20.88
CA GLY A 230 -25.55 25.66 21.10
C GLY A 230 -26.36 24.64 21.88
N GLN A 231 -25.86 24.16 23.01
CA GLN A 231 -26.63 24.14 24.26
C GLN A 231 -25.75 23.75 25.45
N SER A 232 -25.39 24.78 26.21
CA SER A 232 -25.03 24.69 27.61
C SER A 232 -26.21 24.15 28.40
N SER A 233 -26.05 23.03 29.10
CA SER A 233 -26.54 22.87 30.49
C SER A 233 -26.21 21.49 31.07
N VAL A 234 -25.43 21.54 32.16
CA VAL A 234 -25.57 20.70 33.36
C VAL A 234 -25.38 19.19 33.19
N SER A 235 -24.15 18.73 33.41
CA SER A 235 -23.85 17.68 34.40
C SER A 235 -22.35 17.62 34.68
N ALA A 236 -21.87 18.68 35.34
CA ALA A 236 -20.68 18.60 36.16
C ALA A 236 -21.07 17.92 37.48
N HIS A 237 -21.12 16.59 37.50
CA HIS A 237 -21.03 15.82 38.74
C HIS A 237 -20.80 14.35 38.39
N ILE A 238 -19.91 13.69 39.13
CA ILE A 238 -19.60 12.26 39.04
C ILE A 238 -18.58 11.93 37.93
N ILE A 239 -17.29 12.17 38.19
CA ILE A 239 -16.15 11.24 38.06
C ILE A 239 -14.93 12.03 38.56
N GLN A 240 -14.88 12.29 39.88
CA GLN A 240 -13.65 12.64 40.60
C GLN A 240 -13.38 11.66 41.76
N GLU A 241 -14.04 10.50 41.77
CA GLU A 241 -13.99 9.56 42.90
C GLU A 241 -13.16 8.30 42.63
N LYS A 242 -12.25 8.30 41.64
CA LYS A 242 -11.40 7.13 41.35
C LYS A 242 -9.90 7.37 41.36
N THR A 243 -9.45 8.51 41.88
CA THR A 243 -8.01 8.82 42.04
C THR A 243 -7.57 8.96 43.50
N LYS A 244 -8.38 8.55 44.48
CA LYS A 244 -8.02 8.66 45.91
C LYS A 244 -7.78 7.35 46.66
N ILE A 245 -7.78 6.20 45.99
CA ILE A 245 -7.61 4.90 46.68
C ILE A 245 -6.20 4.29 46.49
N ASP A 246 -5.47 4.60 45.42
CA ASP A 246 -4.15 3.96 45.17
C ASP A 246 -2.94 4.70 45.77
N ALA A 247 -3.14 5.80 46.50
CA ALA A 247 -2.04 6.49 47.20
C ALA A 247 -1.81 6.02 48.64
N LYS A 248 -2.47 4.94 49.11
CA LYS A 248 -2.37 4.47 50.51
C LYS A 248 -1.93 3.00 50.66
N VAL A 249 -1.17 2.46 49.71
CA VAL A 249 -0.58 1.11 49.83
C VAL A 249 0.85 1.08 49.28
N THR A 250 1.73 1.99 49.72
CA THR A 250 3.19 1.81 49.58
C THR A 250 3.91 2.59 50.67
N GLN A 251 3.62 2.27 51.93
CA GLN A 251 4.43 2.72 53.05
C GLN A 251 4.45 1.61 54.09
N ASP A 252 5.19 0.55 53.79
CA ASP A 252 5.78 -0.35 54.79
C ASP A 252 6.76 -1.29 54.07
N SER A 253 8.04 -0.91 54.06
CA SER A 253 9.13 -1.85 53.80
C SER A 253 10.27 -1.55 54.77
N PRO A 254 10.52 -2.43 55.77
CA PRO A 254 11.57 -2.22 56.75
C PRO A 254 12.94 -2.53 56.16
N ALA A 255 13.87 -1.60 56.37
CA ALA A 255 15.28 -1.77 56.08
C ALA A 255 15.89 -2.86 56.98
N ILE A 256 16.20 -4.02 56.40
CA ILE A 256 17.02 -5.05 57.03
C ILE A 256 18.48 -4.76 56.65
N GLY A 257 19.25 -4.33 57.64
CA GLY A 257 20.68 -4.12 57.53
C GLY A 257 21.46 -5.42 57.28
N ARG A 258 22.60 -5.28 56.62
CA ARG A 258 23.69 -6.26 56.69
C ARG A 258 25.00 -5.55 57.03
N LYS A 259 25.66 -6.18 58.00
CA LYS A 259 27.04 -5.98 58.45
C LYS A 259 28.02 -6.32 57.35
#